data_AF-A0A5N7MSA4-F1
#
_entry.id   AF-A0A5N7MSA4-F1
#
_cell.length_a   1.000
_cell.length_b   1.000
_cell.length_c   1.000
_cell.angle_alpha   90.00
_cell.angle_beta   90.00
_cell.angle_gamma   90.00
#
_symmetry.space_group_name_H-M   'P 1'
#
loop_
_entity.id
_entity.type
_entity.pdbx_description
1 polymer ?
#
loop_
_entity_poly.entity_id
_entity_poly.type
_entity_poly.pdbx_seq_one_letter_code
_entity_poly.pdbx_strand_id
1 'polypeptide(L)'
;MLFRYIAARTMHKETSMALANNTYALLSGNSWSTPVLGYYFADSPDAYRYKYWFMDDFAPVGAGIQQAVRNILQGPISAPQSEKWMTLTSVSAVANLQFYSTGNSRSDIAIGQSSLLENPMAYYPEAAPSDGHAGDVWLRNSTSGNPGTPDYHTLLHELGHALGLKHGHEQGDTRNPFILTPDRDSIEFSVMTYRSYVGDTDLSGLVGVDGPHTLMMYDIAALQHIYGANFTTNNTDTTYRWASYDYTYVNDVIAGFSYRIFMTIWDELPHLHDHLGWRRHRYIRFQRFLR
;
A
#
# COMPACT_ATOMS: atom_id res chain seq x y z
N MET A 1 26.68 -11.19 19.17
CA MET A 1 25.71 -11.15 20.29
C MET A 1 24.43 -11.82 19.83
N LEU A 2 24.04 -12.89 20.53
CA LEU A 2 22.94 -13.79 20.19
C LEU A 2 21.60 -13.13 20.54
N PHE A 3 20.85 -12.61 19.57
CA PHE A 3 19.51 -12.07 19.83
C PHE A 3 18.46 -13.17 19.68
N ARG A 4 17.83 -13.49 20.80
CA ARG A 4 16.74 -14.46 20.93
C ARG A 4 15.55 -14.02 20.08
N TYR A 5 14.95 -15.00 19.41
CA TYR A 5 13.63 -14.93 18.79
C TYR A 5 12.63 -14.22 19.70
N ILE A 6 12.13 -13.06 19.28
CA ILE A 6 10.87 -12.53 19.77
C ILE A 6 9.79 -13.21 18.92
N ALA A 7 9.41 -14.41 19.34
CA ALA A 7 8.14 -14.98 18.95
C ALA A 7 7.01 -14.08 19.46
N ALA A 8 5.98 -13.92 18.64
CA ALA A 8 4.78 -13.12 18.86
C ALA A 8 4.21 -13.25 20.29
N ARG A 9 4.58 -12.34 21.19
CA ARG A 9 3.99 -12.21 22.52
C ARG A 9 3.38 -10.83 22.79
N THR A 10 3.07 -10.09 21.72
CA THR A 10 2.33 -8.82 21.74
C THR A 10 1.19 -8.79 20.74
N MET A 11 0.59 -9.95 20.43
CA MET A 11 -0.87 -9.94 20.24
C MET A 11 -1.48 -9.68 21.61
N HIS A 12 -1.68 -8.41 21.97
CA HIS A 12 -2.92 -8.09 22.65
C HIS A 12 -4.01 -8.69 21.76
N LYS A 13 -4.77 -9.63 22.30
CA LYS A 13 -5.84 -10.35 21.60
C LYS A 13 -6.80 -9.33 20.98
N GLU A 14 -6.57 -8.90 19.75
CA GLU A 14 -7.61 -8.24 18.98
C GLU A 14 -8.72 -9.27 18.80
N THR A 15 -9.93 -8.87 19.21
CA THR A 15 -11.10 -9.67 18.91
C THR A 15 -11.30 -9.66 17.39
N SER A 16 -11.87 -10.73 16.84
CA SER A 16 -12.20 -10.79 15.41
C SER A 16 -13.07 -9.61 14.95
N MET A 17 -13.85 -9.03 15.85
CA MET A 17 -14.66 -7.83 15.59
C MET A 17 -13.83 -6.55 15.51
N ALA A 18 -12.81 -6.37 16.34
CA ALA A 18 -11.94 -5.18 16.28
C ALA A 18 -11.13 -5.14 14.97
N LEU A 19 -10.55 -6.28 14.58
CA LEU A 19 -9.87 -6.44 13.29
C LEU A 19 -10.83 -6.17 12.12
N ALA A 20 -12.07 -6.69 12.19
CA ALA A 20 -13.08 -6.46 11.16
C ALA A 20 -13.45 -4.97 11.06
N ASN A 21 -13.69 -4.28 12.18
CA ASN A 21 -14.06 -2.87 12.16
C ASN A 21 -12.95 -1.98 11.58
N ASN A 22 -11.69 -2.19 11.98
CA ASN A 22 -10.56 -1.43 11.44
C ASN A 22 -10.28 -1.76 9.97
N THR A 23 -10.58 -2.99 9.53
CA THR A 23 -10.56 -3.33 8.10
C THR A 23 -11.67 -2.59 7.34
N TYR A 24 -12.90 -2.60 7.88
CA TYR A 24 -14.04 -1.92 7.28
C TYR A 24 -13.87 -0.40 7.26
N ALA A 25 -13.12 0.16 8.20
CA ALA A 25 -12.79 1.59 8.22
C ALA A 25 -12.10 2.08 6.95
N LEU A 26 -11.50 1.20 6.16
CA LEU A 26 -10.81 1.59 4.93
C LEU A 26 -11.61 1.31 3.66
N LEU A 27 -12.84 0.78 3.73
CA LEU A 27 -13.59 0.45 2.53
C LEU A 27 -14.33 1.69 1.98
N SER A 28 -14.03 2.13 0.76
CA SER A 28 -14.81 3.21 0.12
C SER A 28 -16.21 2.75 -0.30
N GLY A 29 -16.41 1.44 -0.46
CA GLY A 29 -17.60 0.85 -1.09
C GLY A 29 -17.49 0.78 -2.62
N ASN A 30 -16.42 1.30 -3.21
CA ASN A 30 -16.10 1.19 -4.62
C ASN A 30 -14.95 0.22 -4.85
N SER A 31 -15.02 -0.55 -5.94
CA SER A 31 -14.00 -1.53 -6.30
C SER A 31 -14.01 -1.80 -7.81
N TRP A 32 -12.87 -2.20 -8.34
CA TRP A 32 -12.82 -2.74 -9.70
C TRP A 32 -13.58 -4.07 -9.77
N SER A 33 -14.30 -4.31 -10.88
CA SER A 33 -15.04 -5.56 -11.09
C SER A 33 -14.20 -6.67 -11.72
N THR A 34 -13.01 -6.34 -12.22
CA THR A 34 -12.07 -7.27 -12.86
C THR A 34 -10.84 -7.48 -11.99
N PRO A 35 -10.30 -8.72 -11.91
CA PRO A 35 -9.07 -9.00 -11.18
C PRO A 35 -7.80 -8.62 -11.96
N VAL A 36 -7.92 -8.23 -13.23
CA VAL A 36 -6.79 -7.81 -14.07
C VAL A 36 -7.00 -6.35 -14.46
N LEU A 37 -6.01 -5.51 -14.14
CA LEU A 37 -6.06 -4.06 -14.30
C LEU A 37 -4.83 -3.58 -15.08
N GLY A 38 -5.05 -2.78 -16.12
CA GLY A 38 -3.96 -2.05 -16.75
C GLY A 38 -3.77 -0.69 -16.11
N TYR A 39 -2.53 -0.23 -16.02
CA TYR A 39 -2.20 1.14 -15.61
C TYR A 39 -1.26 1.79 -16.62
N TYR A 40 -1.29 3.11 -16.65
CA TYR A 40 -0.50 3.88 -17.60
C TYR A 40 0.01 5.18 -16.99
N PHE A 41 1.13 5.66 -17.54
CA PHE A 41 1.74 6.93 -17.20
C PHE A 41 1.32 7.94 -18.27
N ALA A 42 0.46 8.89 -17.90
CA ALA A 42 0.04 9.92 -18.83
C ALA A 42 1.26 10.70 -19.34
N ASP A 43 1.35 10.89 -20.65
CA ASP A 43 2.36 11.73 -21.31
C ASP A 43 1.82 13.11 -21.69
N SER A 44 0.51 13.31 -21.58
CA SER A 44 -0.19 14.54 -21.89
C SER A 44 -1.54 14.60 -21.15
N PRO A 45 -2.14 15.79 -21.00
CA PRO A 45 -3.53 15.92 -20.52
C PRO A 45 -4.54 15.12 -21.33
N ASP A 46 -4.25 14.85 -22.61
CA ASP A 46 -5.09 14.09 -23.52
C ASP A 46 -5.14 12.60 -23.25
N ALA A 47 -4.18 12.09 -22.48
CA ALA A 47 -4.21 10.72 -22.00
C ALA A 47 -5.38 10.48 -21.02
N TYR A 48 -5.86 11.49 -20.30
CA TYR A 48 -6.99 11.40 -19.37
C TYR A 48 -8.35 11.51 -20.06
N ARG A 49 -9.33 10.74 -19.56
CA ARG A 49 -10.72 10.79 -20.08
C ARG A 49 -11.45 12.00 -19.52
N TYR A 50 -11.38 12.25 -18.22
CA TYR A 50 -11.87 13.49 -17.61
C TYR A 50 -10.85 14.63 -17.77
N LYS A 51 -11.33 15.87 -17.82
CA LYS A 51 -10.48 17.06 -17.95
C LYS A 51 -10.59 17.92 -16.69
N TYR A 52 -9.45 18.20 -16.09
CA TYR A 52 -9.37 18.99 -14.86
C TYR A 52 -8.80 20.38 -15.16
N TRP A 53 -9.19 21.36 -14.35
CA TRP A 53 -8.68 22.73 -14.46
C TRP A 53 -7.17 22.81 -14.18
N PHE A 54 -6.61 21.90 -13.40
CA PHE A 54 -5.19 21.88 -13.04
C PHE A 54 -4.30 21.22 -14.10
N MET A 55 -4.85 20.86 -15.27
CA MET A 55 -4.07 20.25 -16.37
C MET A 55 -3.19 21.26 -17.14
N ASP A 56 -3.39 22.56 -16.93
CA ASP A 56 -2.67 23.61 -17.67
C ASP A 56 -1.14 23.58 -17.44
N ASP A 57 -0.68 23.08 -16.28
CA ASP A 57 0.75 22.80 -16.01
C ASP A 57 1.00 21.32 -15.71
N PHE A 58 0.47 20.47 -16.59
CA PHE A 58 0.69 19.03 -16.59
C PHE A 58 2.17 18.67 -16.78
N ALA A 59 2.62 17.67 -16.02
CA ALA A 59 3.89 17.00 -16.26
C ALA A 59 3.72 15.46 -16.25
N PRO A 60 4.37 14.73 -17.17
CA PRO A 60 4.46 13.29 -17.08
C PRO A 60 5.28 12.88 -15.87
N VAL A 61 4.95 11.74 -15.25
CA VAL A 61 5.72 11.23 -14.12
C VAL A 61 7.13 10.80 -14.54
N GLY A 62 8.13 11.18 -13.75
CA GLY A 62 9.52 10.78 -13.93
C GLY A 62 9.77 9.28 -13.69
N ALA A 63 10.88 8.76 -14.21
CA ALA A 63 11.21 7.33 -14.15
C ALA A 63 11.21 6.72 -12.73
N GLY A 64 11.59 7.51 -11.71
CA GLY A 64 11.56 7.08 -10.31
C GLY A 64 10.14 6.78 -9.80
N ILE A 65 9.18 7.67 -10.08
CA ILE A 65 7.76 7.44 -9.74
C ILE A 65 7.21 6.26 -10.55
N GLN A 66 7.54 6.16 -11.85
CA GLN A 66 7.09 5.04 -12.65
C GLN A 66 7.59 3.70 -12.10
N GLN A 67 8.82 3.65 -11.60
CA GLN A 67 9.37 2.46 -10.95
C GLN A 67 8.68 2.18 -9.61
N ALA A 68 8.43 3.21 -8.82
CA ALA A 68 7.71 3.08 -7.56
C ALA A 68 6.29 2.51 -7.77
N VAL A 69 5.52 3.05 -8.73
CA VAL A 69 4.19 2.55 -9.10
C VAL A 69 4.25 1.09 -9.54
N ARG A 70 5.21 0.72 -10.41
CA ARG A 70 5.45 -0.68 -10.80
C ARG A 70 5.66 -1.57 -9.57
N ASN A 71 6.55 -1.17 -8.67
CA ASN A 71 6.86 -1.94 -7.48
C ASN A 71 5.65 -2.06 -6.54
N ILE A 72 4.90 -0.98 -6.32
CA ILE A 72 3.71 -0.99 -5.45
C ILE A 72 2.61 -1.90 -6.01
N LEU A 73 2.31 -1.80 -7.31
CA LEU A 73 1.21 -2.56 -7.91
C LEU A 73 1.59 -4.02 -8.18
N GLN A 74 2.71 -4.24 -8.88
CA GLN A 74 3.10 -5.56 -9.39
C GLN A 74 4.12 -6.28 -8.52
N GLY A 75 4.90 -5.53 -7.73
CA GLY A 75 6.18 -6.02 -7.24
C GLY A 75 7.25 -5.90 -8.33
N PRO A 76 8.53 -6.08 -7.99
CA PRO A 76 9.61 -5.87 -8.92
C PRO A 76 9.62 -6.97 -10.00
N ILE A 77 9.06 -6.67 -11.17
CA ILE A 77 9.11 -7.54 -12.36
C ILE A 77 10.56 -7.75 -12.82
N SER A 78 11.44 -6.78 -12.56
CA SER A 78 12.86 -6.78 -12.95
C SER A 78 13.68 -5.73 -12.18
N ALA A 79 13.53 -5.65 -10.85
CA ALA A 79 14.33 -4.70 -10.06
C ALA A 79 15.70 -5.28 -9.64
N PRO A 80 16.69 -4.41 -9.39
CA PRO A 80 17.92 -4.81 -8.70
C PRO A 80 17.59 -5.55 -7.40
N GLN A 81 18.51 -6.40 -6.97
CA GLN A 81 18.38 -7.23 -5.77
C GLN A 81 17.93 -6.43 -4.52
N SER A 82 18.30 -5.14 -4.45
CA SER A 82 17.94 -4.16 -3.41
C SER A 82 16.48 -3.72 -3.33
N GLU A 83 15.57 -4.26 -4.16
CA GLU A 83 14.13 -3.93 -4.07
C GLU A 83 13.23 -5.17 -3.96
N LYS A 84 13.80 -6.37 -3.78
CA LYS A 84 13.02 -7.62 -3.73
C LYS A 84 12.05 -7.71 -2.55
N TRP A 85 12.15 -6.90 -1.49
CA TRP A 85 11.13 -6.94 -0.43
C TRP A 85 9.75 -6.49 -0.95
N MET A 86 9.70 -5.72 -2.04
CA MET A 86 8.44 -5.37 -2.72
C MET A 86 7.75 -6.57 -3.41
N THR A 87 8.43 -7.71 -3.63
CA THR A 87 7.75 -8.93 -4.15
C THR A 87 6.75 -9.51 -3.16
N LEU A 88 6.80 -9.08 -1.90
CA LEU A 88 6.02 -9.64 -0.80
C LEU A 88 4.90 -8.70 -0.36
N THR A 89 5.00 -7.44 -0.76
CA THR A 89 4.21 -6.34 -0.20
C THR A 89 3.52 -5.50 -1.27
N SER A 90 3.69 -5.86 -2.54
CA SER A 90 2.93 -5.27 -3.64
C SER A 90 1.45 -5.65 -3.55
N VAL A 91 0.59 -4.89 -4.23
CA VAL A 91 -0.84 -5.17 -4.28
C VAL A 91 -1.10 -6.56 -4.86
N SER A 92 -0.46 -6.91 -5.98
CA SER A 92 -0.53 -8.26 -6.56
C SER A 92 -0.04 -9.35 -5.62
N ALA A 93 0.95 -9.06 -4.77
CA ALA A 93 1.50 -10.02 -3.83
C ALA A 93 0.50 -10.34 -2.71
N VAL A 94 -0.26 -9.35 -2.24
CA VAL A 94 -1.14 -9.48 -1.06
C VAL A 94 -2.60 -9.78 -1.40
N ALA A 95 -3.07 -9.39 -2.58
CA ALA A 95 -4.46 -9.54 -3.03
C ALA A 95 -4.53 -10.17 -4.43
N ASN A 96 -5.67 -10.76 -4.81
CA ASN A 96 -5.88 -11.38 -6.13
C ASN A 96 -6.16 -10.33 -7.23
N LEU A 97 -5.24 -9.38 -7.34
CA LEU A 97 -5.17 -8.43 -8.44
C LEU A 97 -3.93 -8.71 -9.27
N GLN A 98 -4.05 -8.54 -10.58
CA GLN A 98 -2.94 -8.60 -11.53
C GLN A 98 -2.86 -7.28 -12.26
N PHE A 99 -1.66 -6.73 -12.38
CA PHE A 99 -1.44 -5.46 -13.06
C PHE A 99 -0.54 -5.60 -14.27
N TYR A 100 -0.79 -4.82 -15.32
CA TYR A 100 0.12 -4.68 -16.46
C TYR A 100 0.26 -3.21 -16.86
N SER A 101 1.47 -2.82 -17.28
CA SER A 101 1.71 -1.48 -17.82
C SER A 101 1.30 -1.43 -19.27
N THR A 102 0.52 -0.43 -19.66
CA THR A 102 0.24 -0.10 -21.07
C THR A 102 1.13 1.04 -21.58
N GLY A 103 2.18 1.38 -20.83
CA GLY A 103 3.07 2.51 -21.14
C GLY A 103 2.32 3.82 -20.96
N ASN A 104 2.11 4.53 -22.07
CA ASN A 104 1.35 5.78 -22.12
C ASN A 104 -0.07 5.60 -22.69
N SER A 105 -0.42 4.38 -23.09
CA SER A 105 -1.75 4.10 -23.66
C SER A 105 -2.77 3.99 -22.54
N ARG A 106 -3.90 4.69 -22.68
CA ARG A 106 -4.98 4.73 -21.68
C ARG A 106 -5.42 3.32 -21.24
N SER A 107 -5.59 3.14 -19.92
CA SER A 107 -6.12 1.94 -19.28
C SER A 107 -6.93 2.31 -18.02
N ASP A 108 -6.96 1.44 -16.99
CA ASP A 108 -7.86 1.56 -15.84
C ASP A 108 -7.35 2.57 -14.81
N ILE A 109 -6.04 2.56 -14.51
CA ILE A 109 -5.43 3.49 -13.56
C ILE A 109 -4.48 4.42 -14.31
N ALA A 110 -4.73 5.72 -14.20
CA ALA A 110 -3.92 6.77 -14.84
C ALA A 110 -3.04 7.45 -13.80
N ILE A 111 -1.77 7.70 -14.12
CA ILE A 111 -0.86 8.43 -13.22
C ILE A 111 -0.23 9.62 -13.95
N GLY A 112 -0.31 10.80 -13.35
CA GLY A 112 0.27 12.05 -13.87
C GLY A 112 0.59 13.04 -12.76
N GLN A 113 1.21 14.17 -13.13
CA GLN A 113 1.54 15.25 -12.19
C GLN A 113 1.02 16.59 -12.69
N SER A 114 0.80 17.51 -11.76
CA SER A 114 0.59 18.93 -12.04
C SER A 114 1.26 19.80 -10.98
N SER A 115 1.81 20.95 -11.37
CA SER A 115 2.32 21.93 -10.43
C SER A 115 1.21 22.76 -9.77
N LEU A 116 0.02 22.80 -10.38
CA LEU A 116 -1.14 23.58 -9.91
C LEU A 116 -1.90 22.88 -8.78
N LEU A 117 -1.53 21.63 -8.47
CA LEU A 117 -2.09 20.88 -7.35
C LEU A 117 -1.40 21.26 -6.04
N GLU A 118 -2.20 21.73 -5.09
CA GLU A 118 -1.75 21.93 -3.71
C GLU A 118 -1.50 20.59 -3.01
N ASN A 119 -2.41 19.62 -3.22
CA ASN A 119 -2.33 18.28 -2.66
C ASN A 119 -2.51 17.22 -3.76
N PRO A 120 -1.80 16.08 -3.68
CA PRO A 120 -2.11 14.92 -4.50
C PRO A 120 -3.54 14.45 -4.27
N MET A 121 -4.08 13.74 -5.26
CA MET A 121 -5.42 13.20 -5.19
C MET A 121 -5.57 11.99 -6.10
N ALA A 122 -6.52 11.14 -5.77
CA ALA A 122 -6.92 10.03 -6.60
C ALA A 122 -8.42 9.78 -6.52
N TYR A 123 -8.94 9.19 -7.58
CA TYR A 123 -10.34 8.83 -7.70
C TYR A 123 -10.53 7.33 -7.51
N TYR A 124 -11.56 6.99 -6.75
CA TYR A 124 -11.97 5.61 -6.54
C TYR A 124 -12.30 4.91 -7.88
N PRO A 125 -12.32 3.56 -7.90
CA PRO A 125 -12.99 2.83 -8.97
C PRO A 125 -14.46 3.27 -9.08
N GLU A 126 -15.06 3.16 -10.26
CA GLU A 126 -16.50 3.41 -10.41
C GLU A 126 -17.14 2.32 -11.27
N ALA A 127 -18.27 1.79 -10.81
CA ALA A 127 -19.01 0.74 -11.51
C ALA A 127 -19.63 1.22 -12.84
N ALA A 128 -19.87 2.52 -12.98
CA ALA A 128 -20.33 3.17 -14.19
C ALA A 128 -19.65 4.54 -14.28
N PRO A 129 -18.52 4.68 -15.00
CA PRO A 129 -17.74 5.91 -15.02
C PRO A 129 -18.50 6.96 -15.85
N SER A 130 -19.48 7.63 -15.25
CA SER A 130 -20.26 8.68 -15.94
C SER A 130 -19.38 9.85 -16.35
N ASP A 131 -18.33 10.10 -15.56
CA ASP A 131 -17.46 11.25 -15.74
C ASP A 131 -16.06 10.85 -16.23
N GLY A 132 -15.67 9.58 -16.06
CA GLY A 132 -14.42 9.06 -16.64
C GLY A 132 -13.14 9.43 -15.90
N HIS A 133 -13.24 9.71 -14.59
CA HIS A 133 -12.10 9.95 -13.71
C HIS A 133 -11.71 8.73 -12.87
N ALA A 134 -12.48 7.63 -12.93
CA ALA A 134 -12.22 6.43 -12.12
C ALA A 134 -10.78 5.93 -12.29
N GLY A 135 -10.06 5.76 -11.18
CA GLY A 135 -8.66 5.33 -11.17
C GLY A 135 -7.63 6.40 -11.57
N ASP A 136 -8.05 7.65 -11.80
CA ASP A 136 -7.11 8.74 -12.04
C ASP A 136 -6.33 9.07 -10.77
N VAL A 137 -5.01 9.18 -10.89
CA VAL A 137 -4.07 9.55 -9.82
C VAL A 137 -3.26 10.76 -10.26
N TRP A 138 -3.32 11.80 -9.45
CA TRP A 138 -2.65 13.07 -9.67
C TRP A 138 -1.71 13.41 -8.54
N LEU A 139 -0.44 13.62 -8.87
CA LEU A 139 0.61 13.94 -7.92
C LEU A 139 1.09 15.38 -8.10
N ARG A 140 1.77 15.91 -7.09
CA ARG A 140 2.51 17.17 -7.21
C ARG A 140 3.78 16.93 -8.01
N ASN A 141 4.27 17.93 -8.74
CA ASN A 141 5.54 17.82 -9.46
C ASN A 141 6.74 17.51 -8.54
N SER A 142 6.65 17.88 -7.26
CA SER A 142 7.70 17.63 -6.26
C SER A 142 7.70 16.21 -5.69
N THR A 143 6.67 15.39 -5.95
CA THR A 143 6.55 14.04 -5.39
C THR A 143 7.71 13.16 -5.85
N SER A 144 8.39 12.52 -4.89
CA SER A 144 9.43 11.52 -5.15
C SER A 144 8.92 10.07 -4.99
N GLY A 145 9.48 9.15 -5.77
CA GLY A 145 9.17 7.71 -5.70
C GLY A 145 10.07 6.92 -4.75
N ASN A 146 10.73 7.57 -3.77
CA ASN A 146 11.75 6.95 -2.93
C ASN A 146 11.12 6.27 -1.70
N PRO A 147 11.19 4.94 -1.54
CA PRO A 147 10.61 4.24 -0.39
C PRO A 147 11.06 4.81 0.95
N GLY A 148 10.14 4.85 1.91
CA GLY A 148 10.43 5.35 3.26
C GLY A 148 10.34 6.85 3.44
N THR A 149 9.95 7.59 2.39
CA THR A 149 9.76 9.05 2.45
C THR A 149 8.27 9.42 2.55
N PRO A 150 7.93 10.64 2.99
CA PRO A 150 6.55 11.13 2.97
C PRO A 150 5.91 11.18 1.57
N ASP A 151 6.69 11.44 0.54
CA ASP A 151 6.19 11.41 -0.84
C ASP A 151 5.82 9.99 -1.28
N TYR A 152 6.60 8.98 -0.88
CA TYR A 152 6.29 7.59 -1.16
C TYR A 152 5.09 7.07 -0.37
N HIS A 153 4.94 7.53 0.88
CA HIS A 153 3.70 7.34 1.63
C HIS A 153 2.50 7.90 0.86
N THR A 154 2.63 9.10 0.31
CA THR A 154 1.58 9.72 -0.50
C THR A 154 1.29 8.90 -1.75
N LEU A 155 2.31 8.35 -2.42
CA LEU A 155 2.10 7.46 -3.56
C LEU A 155 1.35 6.18 -3.19
N LEU A 156 1.69 5.54 -2.06
CA LEU A 156 0.95 4.39 -1.53
C LEU A 156 -0.51 4.76 -1.24
N HIS A 157 -0.73 5.94 -0.65
CA HIS A 157 -2.03 6.49 -0.29
C HIS A 157 -2.93 6.70 -1.51
N GLU A 158 -2.44 7.46 -2.51
CA GLU A 158 -3.23 7.76 -3.71
C GLU A 158 -3.52 6.49 -4.54
N LEU A 159 -2.56 5.56 -4.62
CA LEU A 159 -2.83 4.25 -5.22
C LEU A 159 -3.84 3.44 -4.41
N GLY A 160 -3.85 3.56 -3.08
CA GLY A 160 -4.87 2.98 -2.21
C GLY A 160 -6.27 3.47 -2.56
N HIS A 161 -6.44 4.78 -2.77
CA HIS A 161 -7.70 5.35 -3.28
C HIS A 161 -8.08 4.80 -4.65
N ALA A 162 -7.16 4.77 -5.62
CA ALA A 162 -7.42 4.18 -6.94
C ALA A 162 -7.78 2.68 -6.91
N LEU A 163 -7.52 2.01 -5.79
CA LEU A 163 -7.90 0.61 -5.53
C LEU A 163 -9.16 0.47 -4.67
N GLY A 164 -9.76 1.59 -4.22
CA GLY A 164 -11.03 1.61 -3.49
C GLY A 164 -10.90 1.75 -1.97
N LEU A 165 -9.72 2.13 -1.45
CA LEU A 165 -9.55 2.38 -0.02
C LEU A 165 -9.88 3.83 0.34
N LYS A 166 -10.72 4.08 1.35
CA LYS A 166 -11.00 5.44 1.86
C LYS A 166 -10.06 5.83 2.99
N HIS A 167 -10.08 7.09 3.38
CA HIS A 167 -9.40 7.55 4.59
C HIS A 167 -9.88 6.79 5.84
N GLY A 168 -8.93 6.35 6.66
CA GLY A 168 -9.22 5.60 7.87
C GLY A 168 -9.78 6.43 9.02
N HIS A 169 -9.50 7.74 9.04
CA HIS A 169 -9.97 8.65 10.09
C HIS A 169 -11.28 9.35 9.77
N GLU A 170 -11.72 9.32 8.50
CA GLU A 170 -12.94 9.96 8.06
C GLU A 170 -14.08 8.95 8.02
N GLN A 171 -15.23 9.33 8.57
CA GLN A 171 -16.47 8.62 8.23
C GLN A 171 -16.66 8.79 6.72
N GLY A 172 -16.88 7.68 5.99
CA GLY A 172 -17.15 7.77 4.56
C GLY A 172 -18.50 8.44 4.31
N ASP A 173 -19.09 8.22 3.13
CA ASP A 173 -20.50 8.55 2.96
C ASP A 173 -21.38 7.68 3.89
N THR A 174 -22.69 7.94 3.89
CA THR A 174 -23.66 7.22 4.74
C THR A 174 -23.62 5.69 4.64
N ARG A 175 -22.96 5.11 3.62
CA ARG A 175 -22.82 3.67 3.40
C ARG A 175 -21.72 3.03 4.26
N ASN A 176 -20.73 3.79 4.73
CA ASN A 176 -19.67 3.27 5.60
C ASN A 176 -19.34 4.21 6.78
N PRO A 177 -19.90 3.95 7.98
CA PRO A 177 -19.64 4.75 9.18
C PRO A 177 -18.36 4.36 9.93
N PHE A 178 -17.63 3.33 9.50
CA PHE A 178 -16.46 2.84 10.22
C PHE A 178 -15.26 3.80 10.06
N ILE A 179 -14.55 3.99 11.16
CA ILE A 179 -13.25 4.68 11.24
C ILE A 179 -12.28 3.80 12.03
N LEU A 180 -10.98 4.03 11.85
CA LEU A 180 -9.95 3.38 12.65
C LEU A 180 -10.17 3.72 14.12
N THR A 181 -10.03 2.73 14.99
CA THR A 181 -10.10 2.97 16.44
C THR A 181 -8.94 3.89 16.87
N PRO A 182 -9.11 4.72 17.91
CA PRO A 182 -8.07 5.68 18.31
C PRO A 182 -6.69 5.08 18.58
N ASP A 183 -6.63 3.82 19.04
CA ASP A 183 -5.39 3.07 19.29
C ASP A 183 -4.80 2.43 18.03
N ARG A 184 -5.43 2.62 16.88
CA ARG A 184 -5.07 2.10 15.55
C ARG A 184 -5.07 3.15 14.45
N ASP A 185 -5.43 4.38 14.78
CA ASP A 185 -5.45 5.49 13.84
C ASP A 185 -4.07 6.16 13.77
N SER A 186 -3.16 5.48 13.08
CA SER A 186 -1.85 6.01 12.71
C SER A 186 -1.29 5.30 11.48
N ILE A 187 -0.29 5.91 10.83
CA ILE A 187 0.44 5.28 9.72
C ILE A 187 1.14 3.97 10.09
N GLU A 188 1.23 3.62 11.37
CA GLU A 188 1.68 2.30 11.81
C GLU A 188 0.72 1.18 11.35
N PHE A 189 -0.55 1.52 11.16
CA PHE A 189 -1.59 0.54 10.90
C PHE A 189 -2.22 0.67 9.52
N SER A 190 -2.23 1.87 8.95
CA SER A 190 -2.77 2.13 7.61
C SER A 190 -2.10 3.35 6.99
N VAL A 191 -1.66 3.26 5.73
CA VAL A 191 -1.22 4.45 4.98
C VAL A 191 -2.39 5.38 4.64
N MET A 192 -3.63 4.94 4.83
CA MET A 192 -4.84 5.71 4.52
C MET A 192 -5.26 6.69 5.63
N THR A 193 -4.39 6.96 6.61
CA THR A 193 -4.66 8.00 7.62
C THR A 193 -3.63 9.12 7.57
N TYR A 194 -4.06 10.33 7.93
CA TYR A 194 -3.19 11.49 8.02
C TYR A 194 -2.44 11.57 9.36
N ARG A 195 -2.80 10.70 10.31
CA ARG A 195 -2.18 10.68 11.64
C ARG A 195 -0.83 9.98 11.64
N SER A 196 0.20 10.68 12.08
CA SER A 196 1.58 10.18 12.03
C SER A 196 1.88 9.15 13.14
N TYR A 197 1.18 9.24 14.27
CA TYR A 197 1.32 8.35 15.43
C TYR A 197 -0.02 8.22 16.17
N VAL A 198 -0.13 7.22 17.05
CA VAL A 198 -1.36 7.01 17.85
C VAL A 198 -1.60 8.19 18.77
N GLY A 199 -2.80 8.78 18.68
CA GLY A 199 -3.17 9.97 19.44
C GLY A 199 -2.76 11.29 18.80
N ASP A 200 -2.22 11.27 17.58
CA ASP A 200 -2.01 12.47 16.79
C ASP A 200 -3.34 13.21 16.55
N THR A 201 -3.30 14.53 16.62
CA THR A 201 -4.48 15.39 16.41
C THR A 201 -4.36 16.24 15.16
N ASP A 202 -3.18 16.22 14.53
CA ASP A 202 -2.92 16.90 13.27
C ASP A 202 -3.43 16.04 12.10
N LEU A 203 -4.12 16.69 11.16
CA LEU A 203 -4.61 16.10 9.91
C LEU A 203 -4.01 16.81 8.69
N SER A 204 -2.89 17.51 8.85
CA SER A 204 -2.12 18.09 7.74
C SER A 204 -1.26 17.06 7.00
N GLY A 205 -1.30 15.80 7.43
CA GLY A 205 -0.56 14.68 6.83
C GLY A 205 0.67 14.30 7.66
N LEU A 206 1.58 13.55 7.03
CA LEU A 206 2.74 13.00 7.72
C LEU A 206 3.69 14.09 8.21
N VAL A 207 3.93 14.12 9.52
CA VAL A 207 4.88 15.03 10.18
C VAL A 207 6.22 14.32 10.31
N GLY A 208 7.26 14.84 9.65
CA GLY A 208 8.63 14.32 9.72
C GLY A 208 9.20 13.90 8.38
N VAL A 209 10.28 13.12 8.41
CA VAL A 209 11.04 12.70 7.21
C VAL A 209 10.92 11.21 6.89
N ASP A 210 10.29 10.43 7.76
CA ASP A 210 10.20 8.96 7.63
C ASP A 210 8.76 8.52 7.42
N GLY A 211 8.52 7.73 6.38
CA GLY A 211 7.23 7.15 6.04
C GLY A 211 7.27 5.63 5.84
N PRO A 212 6.09 4.99 5.66
CA PRO A 212 6.01 3.58 5.33
C PRO A 212 6.68 3.26 3.99
N HIS A 213 7.32 2.10 3.94
CA HIS A 213 7.89 1.50 2.74
C HIS A 213 6.86 0.63 2.00
N THR A 214 5.79 0.23 2.67
CA THR A 214 4.78 -0.69 2.15
C THR A 214 3.39 -0.24 2.57
N LEU A 215 2.38 -0.87 1.98
CA LEU A 215 1.06 -0.97 2.60
C LEU A 215 1.17 -1.57 4.01
N MET A 216 0.29 -1.13 4.90
CA MET A 216 0.28 -1.50 6.31
C MET A 216 -0.86 -2.48 6.61
N MET A 217 -0.97 -2.87 7.88
CA MET A 217 -1.88 -3.94 8.33
C MET A 217 -3.27 -3.88 7.72
N TYR A 218 -3.96 -2.77 7.95
CA TYR A 218 -5.35 -2.65 7.59
C TYR A 218 -5.52 -2.38 6.10
N ASP A 219 -4.52 -1.77 5.44
CA ASP A 219 -4.53 -1.60 3.98
C ASP A 219 -4.53 -2.98 3.30
N ILE A 220 -3.63 -3.88 3.73
CA ILE A 220 -3.56 -5.25 3.23
C ILE A 220 -4.88 -5.98 3.53
N ALA A 221 -5.37 -5.92 4.78
CA ALA A 221 -6.61 -6.58 5.17
C ALA A 221 -7.82 -6.08 4.35
N ALA A 222 -7.89 -4.78 4.05
CA ALA A 222 -8.96 -4.18 3.27
C ALA A 222 -8.89 -4.59 1.80
N LEU A 223 -7.70 -4.55 1.18
CA LEU A 223 -7.52 -5.04 -0.19
C LEU A 223 -7.85 -6.54 -0.31
N GLN A 224 -7.46 -7.35 0.68
CA GLN A 224 -7.83 -8.76 0.75
C GLN A 224 -9.32 -8.97 0.97
N HIS A 225 -10.00 -8.06 1.66
CA HIS A 225 -11.45 -8.09 1.81
C HIS A 225 -12.16 -7.81 0.49
N ILE A 226 -11.69 -6.82 -0.28
CA ILE A 226 -12.30 -6.42 -1.56
C ILE A 226 -11.99 -7.45 -2.66
N TYR A 227 -10.72 -7.80 -2.84
CA TYR A 227 -10.24 -8.56 -4.00
C TYR A 227 -9.88 -10.02 -3.67
N GLY A 228 -9.94 -10.42 -2.40
CA GLY A 228 -9.47 -11.73 -1.94
C GLY A 228 -7.96 -11.78 -1.75
N ALA A 229 -7.50 -12.54 -0.75
CA ALA A 229 -6.08 -12.72 -0.48
C ALA A 229 -5.39 -13.61 -1.53
N ASN A 230 -4.17 -13.21 -1.90
CA ASN A 230 -3.31 -14.02 -2.75
C ASN A 230 -2.46 -14.98 -1.90
N PHE A 231 -2.79 -16.27 -1.99
CA PHE A 231 -2.09 -17.36 -1.29
C PHE A 231 -1.02 -18.05 -2.15
N THR A 232 -0.75 -17.54 -3.36
CA THR A 232 0.29 -18.08 -4.24
C THR A 232 1.65 -17.41 -4.02
N THR A 233 1.65 -16.26 -3.35
CA THR A 233 2.85 -15.46 -3.06
C THR A 233 3.64 -16.04 -1.89
N ASN A 234 4.91 -16.37 -2.13
CA ASN A 234 5.85 -16.96 -1.16
C ASN A 234 5.28 -18.14 -0.38
N ASN A 235 4.61 -19.07 -1.06
CA ASN A 235 4.03 -20.28 -0.48
C ASN A 235 5.06 -21.38 -0.14
N THR A 236 6.28 -20.95 0.22
CA THR A 236 7.40 -21.79 0.63
C THR A 236 8.09 -21.13 1.81
N ASP A 237 8.88 -21.88 2.56
CA ASP A 237 9.66 -21.33 3.68
C ASP A 237 10.44 -20.07 3.28
N THR A 238 10.06 -18.95 3.87
CA THR A 238 10.70 -17.66 3.62
C THR A 238 11.33 -17.13 4.90
N THR A 239 12.62 -16.81 4.82
CA THR A 239 13.38 -16.25 5.95
C THR A 239 13.56 -14.76 5.79
N TYR A 240 13.19 -14.03 6.85
CA TYR A 240 13.32 -12.59 6.94
C TYR A 240 14.39 -12.24 7.95
N ARG A 241 15.42 -11.50 7.51
CA ARG A 241 16.51 -11.09 8.38
C ARG A 241 16.84 -9.63 8.15
N TRP A 242 17.07 -8.93 9.26
CA TRP A 242 17.57 -7.57 9.27
C TRP A 242 18.96 -7.56 9.89
N ALA A 243 19.94 -6.96 9.21
CA ALA A 243 21.31 -6.86 9.73
C ALA A 243 21.58 -5.47 10.31
N SER A 244 22.64 -5.33 11.11
CA SER A 244 23.24 -4.03 11.40
C SER A 244 23.64 -3.38 10.08
N TYR A 245 23.38 -2.07 9.92
CA TYR A 245 23.50 -1.31 8.65
C TYR A 245 22.33 -1.50 7.68
N ASP A 246 21.09 -1.58 8.17
CA ASP A 246 19.92 -1.14 7.39
C ASP A 246 19.52 -2.06 6.22
N TYR A 247 20.21 -3.19 6.07
CA TYR A 247 19.88 -4.19 5.07
C TYR A 247 18.76 -5.12 5.54
N THR A 248 17.76 -5.24 4.68
CA THR A 248 16.75 -6.31 4.71
C THR A 248 17.22 -7.46 3.84
N TYR A 249 17.07 -8.68 4.34
CA TYR A 249 17.35 -9.92 3.62
C TYR A 249 16.10 -10.79 3.56
N VAL A 250 15.86 -11.35 2.38
CA VAL A 250 14.83 -12.37 2.12
C VAL A 250 15.55 -13.58 1.56
N ASN A 251 15.47 -14.73 2.25
CA ASN A 251 16.20 -15.95 1.89
C ASN A 251 17.71 -15.72 1.72
N ASP A 252 18.28 -15.00 2.68
CA ASP A 252 19.69 -14.58 2.74
C ASP A 252 20.20 -13.71 1.57
N VAL A 253 19.30 -13.30 0.68
CA VAL A 253 19.63 -12.33 -0.36
C VAL A 253 19.21 -10.94 0.09
N ILE A 254 20.09 -9.94 -0.12
CA ILE A 254 19.74 -8.54 0.14
C ILE A 254 18.46 -8.24 -0.65
N ALA A 255 17.43 -7.79 0.05
CA ALA A 255 16.16 -7.43 -0.52
C ALA A 255 15.98 -5.92 -0.54
N GLY A 256 16.69 -5.18 0.33
CA GLY A 256 16.76 -3.72 0.29
C GLY A 256 17.58 -3.10 1.42
N PHE A 257 17.68 -1.78 1.38
CA PHE A 257 18.49 -0.98 2.29
C PHE A 257 17.73 0.28 2.67
N SER A 258 17.56 0.54 3.97
CA SER A 258 17.03 1.81 4.47
C SER A 258 17.37 2.02 5.94
N TYR A 259 17.89 3.21 6.28
CA TYR A 259 18.24 3.62 7.65
C TYR A 259 17.10 3.38 8.66
N ARG A 260 15.86 3.45 8.18
CA ARG A 260 14.66 3.15 8.95
C ARG A 260 13.76 2.26 8.13
N ILE A 261 13.40 1.11 8.68
CA ILE A 261 12.52 0.16 8.01
C ILE A 261 11.14 0.27 8.64
N PHE A 262 10.17 0.67 7.84
CA PHE A 262 8.78 0.82 8.25
C PHE A 262 7.90 0.06 7.27
N MET A 263 7.55 -1.19 7.60
CA MET A 263 6.82 -2.05 6.67
C MET A 263 5.95 -3.11 7.37
N THR A 264 5.01 -3.65 6.60
CA THR A 264 4.25 -4.85 6.91
C THR A 264 4.53 -5.92 5.85
N ILE A 265 4.74 -7.16 6.29
CA ILE A 265 5.03 -8.29 5.39
C ILE A 265 3.80 -9.20 5.32
N TRP A 266 3.40 -9.55 4.10
CA TRP A 266 2.46 -10.63 3.80
C TRP A 266 3.24 -11.85 3.30
N ASP A 267 2.95 -13.01 3.90
CA ASP A 267 3.64 -14.26 3.57
C ASP A 267 2.72 -15.44 3.86
N GLU A 268 2.66 -16.41 2.95
CA GLU A 268 1.96 -17.67 3.16
C GLU A 268 2.94 -18.68 3.78
N LEU A 269 2.79 -18.94 5.08
CA LEU A 269 3.62 -19.96 5.73
C LEU A 269 3.09 -21.36 5.39
N PRO A 270 3.90 -22.25 4.78
CA PRO A 270 3.58 -23.66 4.74
C PRO A 270 3.71 -24.22 6.16
N HIS A 271 2.62 -24.72 6.72
CA HIS A 271 2.61 -25.65 7.86
C HIS A 271 3.41 -25.25 9.12
N LEU A 272 2.75 -24.61 10.09
CA LEU A 272 3.15 -24.76 11.49
C LEU A 272 2.80 -26.19 11.96
N HIS A 273 3.79 -27.07 12.04
CA HIS A 273 3.66 -28.30 12.82
C HIS A 273 3.62 -27.92 14.31
N ASP A 274 2.41 -27.77 14.85
CA ASP A 274 2.20 -27.86 16.29
C ASP A 274 1.70 -29.28 16.59
N HIS A 275 2.34 -29.97 17.54
CA HIS A 275 2.18 -31.41 17.80
C HIS A 275 0.80 -31.84 18.35
N LEU A 276 -0.28 -31.07 18.14
CA LEU A 276 -1.60 -31.32 18.73
C LEU A 276 -2.81 -31.16 17.79
N GLY A 277 -2.60 -31.17 16.48
CA GLY A 277 -3.68 -31.38 15.51
C GLY A 277 -4.15 -30.14 14.76
N TRP A 278 -4.54 -30.43 13.53
CA TRP A 278 -5.06 -29.58 12.46
C TRP A 278 -5.69 -28.24 12.86
N ARG A 279 -5.01 -27.14 12.49
CA ARG A 279 -5.64 -25.84 12.15
C ARG A 279 -4.78 -25.09 11.12
N ARG A 280 -5.41 -24.64 10.03
CA ARG A 280 -4.85 -23.62 9.13
C ARG A 280 -4.73 -22.32 9.92
N HIS A 281 -3.53 -21.89 10.27
CA HIS A 281 -3.32 -20.57 10.86
C HIS A 281 -2.71 -19.65 9.80
N ARG A 282 -3.50 -18.65 9.42
CA ARG A 282 -3.17 -17.56 8.49
C ARG A 282 -2.45 -16.48 9.30
N TYR A 283 -1.28 -16.02 8.87
CA TYR A 283 -0.54 -15.01 9.61
C TYR A 283 -0.25 -13.80 8.74
N ILE A 284 -0.70 -12.63 9.18
CA ILE A 284 -0.07 -11.36 8.80
C ILE A 284 1.03 -11.13 9.86
N ARG A 285 2.29 -10.98 9.45
CA ARG A 285 3.40 -10.76 10.41
C ARG A 285 3.69 -9.26 10.49
N PHE A 286 3.44 -8.67 11.65
CA PHE A 286 3.59 -7.23 11.88
C PHE A 286 4.99 -6.80 12.33
N GLN A 287 5.36 -5.65 11.76
CA GLN A 287 6.25 -4.55 12.17
C GLN A 287 7.47 -4.80 13.06
N ARG A 288 8.56 -4.12 12.68
CA ARG A 288 9.56 -3.67 13.64
C ARG A 288 9.94 -2.21 13.40
N PHE A 289 9.64 -1.36 14.39
CA PHE A 289 10.38 -0.13 14.65
C PHE A 289 11.73 -0.46 15.28
N LEU A 290 12.79 0.14 14.76
CA LEU A 290 14.02 0.36 15.52
C LEU A 290 14.50 1.80 15.34
N ARG A 291 14.98 2.35 16.45
CA ARG A 291 15.41 3.73 16.70
C ARG A 291 16.39 4.27 15.66
#